data_AF-G5NIM6-F1
#
_entry.id   AF-G5NIM6-F1
#
_cell.length_a   1.000
_cell.length_b   1.000
_cell.length_c   1.000
_cell.angle_alpha   90.00
_cell.angle_beta   90.00
_cell.angle_gamma   90.00
#
_symmetry.space_group_name_H-M   'P 1'
#
loop_
_entity.id
_entity.type
_entity.pdbx_description
1 polymer ?
#
loop_
_entity_poly.entity_id
_entity_poly.type
_entity_poly.pdbx_seq_one_letter_code
_entity_poly.pdbx_strand_id
1 'polypeptide(L)'
;MLLAMALLIIGLLLVAYGADRLVFAASILCRTFGIPPLIIGMTVVSIGTSLPEIIVSVAASLHGQLDLAVGAALGSNITNILLILGLAALVRPFTVHSDVLRRELPLMLFVSVVAGSVLHDGQLSRSDGIFLLLLAVLWLLFIVKIARLAERQGNDSLTREQLAELPREGGLPVAFLWLGIALVIMPMATRMVIDNATVLANYFAMSELTLGLTVIAVGTSLPELATAIAGVRKGENDIAVGNLIGANIFNLAIVL
;
A
#
# COMPACT_ATOMS: atom_id res chain seq x y z
N MET A 1 27.20 -13.87 -2.98
CA MET A 1 25.94 -14.63 -3.12
C MET A 1 25.34 -15.02 -1.77
N LEU A 2 26.06 -15.76 -0.90
CA LEU A 2 25.51 -16.20 0.39
C LEU A 2 25.08 -15.04 1.31
N LEU A 3 25.87 -13.96 1.38
CA LEU A 3 25.49 -12.74 2.11
C LEU A 3 24.20 -12.12 1.54
N ALA A 4 24.07 -12.04 0.22
CA ALA A 4 22.89 -11.46 -0.42
C ALA A 4 21.62 -12.27 -0.13
N MET A 5 21.72 -13.60 -0.17
CA MET A 5 20.61 -14.48 0.22
C MET A 5 20.23 -14.30 1.70
N ALA A 6 21.22 -14.20 2.59
CA ALA A 6 20.96 -13.99 4.02
C ALA A 6 20.27 -12.64 4.27
N LEU A 7 20.75 -11.56 3.66
CA LEU A 7 20.16 -10.23 3.79
C LEU A 7 18.76 -10.16 3.16
N LEU A 8 18.53 -10.87 2.04
CA LEU A 8 17.20 -10.98 1.43
C LEU A 8 16.21 -11.65 2.38
N ILE A 9 16.60 -12.77 3.02
CA ILE A 9 15.74 -13.47 3.98
C ILE A 9 15.44 -12.58 5.19
N ILE A 10 16.47 -11.92 5.76
CA ILE A 10 16.29 -11.01 6.89
C ILE A 10 15.35 -9.85 6.50
N GLY A 11 15.48 -9.33 5.28
CA GLY A 11 14.65 -8.25 4.77
C GLY A 11 13.18 -8.66 4.68
N LEU A 12 12.90 -9.85 4.12
CA LEU A 12 11.54 -10.39 4.08
C LEU A 12 10.94 -10.57 5.48
N LEU A 13 11.73 -11.06 6.44
CA LEU A 13 11.28 -11.20 7.83
C LEU A 13 10.98 -9.85 8.48
N LEU A 14 11.80 -8.82 8.21
CA LEU A 14 11.57 -7.46 8.71
C LEU A 14 10.34 -6.81 8.06
N VAL A 15 10.11 -7.02 6.77
CA VAL A 15 8.88 -6.56 6.09
C VAL A 15 7.65 -7.23 6.72
N ALA A 16 7.68 -8.55 6.89
CA ALA A 16 6.59 -9.29 7.52
C ALA A 16 6.32 -8.81 8.95
N TYR A 17 7.37 -8.55 9.73
CA TYR A 17 7.25 -8.02 11.08
C TYR A 17 6.69 -6.59 11.09
N GLY A 18 7.20 -5.71 10.23
CA GLY A 18 6.73 -4.33 10.09
C GLY A 18 5.27 -4.27 9.69
N ALA A 19 4.85 -5.10 8.74
CA ALA A 19 3.48 -5.24 8.30
C ALA A 19 2.54 -5.71 9.42
N ASP A 20 2.95 -6.73 10.19
CA ASP A 20 2.17 -7.22 11.33
C ASP A 20 1.91 -6.12 12.37
N ARG A 21 2.95 -5.33 12.67
CA ARG A 21 2.88 -4.21 13.62
C ARG A 21 2.10 -3.02 13.07
N LEU A 22 2.19 -2.74 11.78
CA LEU A 22 1.41 -1.70 11.13
C LEU A 22 -0.09 -2.02 11.18
N VAL A 23 -0.46 -3.24 10.83
CA VAL A 23 -1.84 -3.72 10.89
C VAL A 23 -2.37 -3.67 12.33
N PHE A 24 -1.57 -4.10 13.31
CA PHE A 24 -1.92 -3.97 14.72
C PHE A 24 -2.13 -2.51 15.18
N ALA A 25 -1.24 -1.60 14.77
CA ALA A 25 -1.37 -0.18 15.06
C ALA A 25 -2.64 0.40 14.44
N ALA A 26 -2.93 0.04 13.17
CA ALA A 26 -4.13 0.45 12.46
C ALA A 26 -5.39 0.05 13.21
N SER A 27 -5.49 -1.18 13.72
CA SER A 27 -6.64 -1.66 14.49
C SER A 27 -6.89 -0.87 15.77
N ILE A 28 -5.83 -0.47 16.48
CA ILE A 28 -5.96 0.40 17.66
C ILE A 28 -6.48 1.78 17.25
N LEU A 29 -6.01 2.34 16.13
CA LEU A 29 -6.49 3.63 15.62
C LEU A 29 -7.96 3.57 15.23
N CYS A 30 -8.39 2.50 14.55
CA CYS A 30 -9.79 2.27 14.18
C CYS A 30 -10.70 2.33 15.42
N ARG A 31 -10.37 1.54 16.46
CA ARG A 31 -11.14 1.49 17.71
C ARG A 31 -11.13 2.81 18.47
N THR A 32 -9.99 3.49 18.51
CA THR A 32 -9.87 4.69 19.34
C THR A 32 -10.57 5.89 18.72
N PHE A 33 -10.49 6.04 17.39
CA PHE A 33 -11.15 7.12 16.66
C PHE A 33 -12.55 6.76 16.16
N GLY A 34 -12.99 5.52 16.35
CA GLY A 34 -14.27 5.05 15.82
C GLY A 34 -14.35 5.08 14.29
N ILE A 35 -13.21 5.05 13.60
CA ILE A 35 -13.15 5.14 12.14
C ILE A 35 -13.24 3.72 11.55
N PRO A 36 -14.04 3.51 10.48
CA PRO A 36 -14.12 2.23 9.79
C PRO A 36 -12.74 1.67 9.40
N PRO A 37 -12.47 0.36 9.62
CA PRO A 37 -11.15 -0.23 9.37
C PRO A 37 -10.65 -0.06 7.94
N LEU A 38 -11.57 -0.14 6.98
CA LEU A 38 -11.28 0.12 5.57
C LEU A 38 -10.70 1.53 5.33
N ILE A 39 -11.24 2.57 5.98
CA ILE A 39 -10.77 3.95 5.79
C ILE A 39 -9.35 4.11 6.34
N ILE A 40 -9.06 3.52 7.50
CA ILE A 40 -7.68 3.50 8.04
C ILE A 40 -6.75 2.71 7.12
N GLY A 41 -7.22 1.58 6.56
CA GLY A 41 -6.52 0.81 5.54
C GLY A 41 -6.14 1.67 4.32
N MET A 42 -7.12 2.38 3.75
CA MET A 42 -6.95 3.25 2.57
C MET A 42 -6.15 4.53 2.85
N THR A 43 -5.86 4.86 4.09
CA THR A 43 -5.15 6.10 4.43
C THR A 43 -3.84 5.78 5.12
N VAL A 44 -3.88 5.48 6.41
CA VAL A 44 -2.68 5.31 7.24
C VAL A 44 -1.85 4.12 6.79
N VAL A 45 -2.51 2.97 6.55
CA VAL A 45 -1.79 1.74 6.21
C VAL A 45 -1.21 1.86 4.80
N SER A 46 -2.01 2.26 3.82
CA SER A 46 -1.54 2.40 2.43
C SER A 46 -0.51 3.50 2.23
N ILE A 47 -0.58 4.63 2.95
CA ILE A 47 0.50 5.62 2.91
C ILE A 47 1.80 4.98 3.41
N GLY A 48 1.71 4.20 4.51
CA GLY A 48 2.89 3.60 5.12
C GLY A 48 3.50 2.48 4.29
N THR A 49 2.68 1.67 3.61
CA THR A 49 3.14 0.59 2.74
C THR A 49 3.68 1.12 1.42
N SER A 50 3.14 2.20 0.86
CA SER A 50 3.62 2.80 -0.41
C SER A 50 4.80 3.77 -0.25
N LEU A 51 5.36 3.92 0.96
CA LEU A 51 6.59 4.70 1.17
C LEU A 51 7.79 4.19 0.35
N PRO A 52 8.06 2.88 0.23
CA PRO A 52 9.15 2.38 -0.59
C PRO A 52 8.98 2.73 -2.07
N GLU A 53 7.76 2.64 -2.60
CA GLU A 53 7.42 3.07 -3.97
C GLU A 53 7.74 4.56 -4.18
N ILE A 54 7.34 5.43 -3.24
CA ILE A 54 7.66 6.86 -3.29
C ILE A 54 9.17 7.04 -3.31
N ILE A 55 9.90 6.39 -2.40
CA ILE A 55 11.36 6.53 -2.28
C ILE A 55 12.06 6.06 -3.55
N VAL A 56 11.67 4.90 -4.10
CA VAL A 56 12.27 4.33 -5.31
C VAL A 56 11.97 5.20 -6.52
N SER A 57 10.73 5.64 -6.71
CA SER A 57 10.33 6.43 -7.89
C SER A 57 10.93 7.84 -7.85
N VAL A 58 10.96 8.49 -6.68
CA VAL A 58 11.64 9.78 -6.50
C VAL A 58 13.14 9.61 -6.77
N ALA A 59 13.79 8.59 -6.20
CA ALA A 59 15.21 8.35 -6.42
C ALA A 59 15.52 8.07 -7.91
N ALA A 60 14.71 7.27 -8.59
CA ALA A 60 14.85 6.98 -10.01
C ALA A 60 14.69 8.25 -10.87
N SER A 61 13.67 9.06 -10.58
CA SER A 61 13.43 10.34 -11.28
C SER A 61 14.58 11.32 -11.10
N LEU A 62 15.13 11.45 -9.88
CA LEU A 62 16.28 12.33 -9.61
C LEU A 62 17.55 11.91 -10.35
N HIS A 63 17.69 10.62 -10.68
CA HIS A 63 18.80 10.09 -11.49
C HIS A 63 18.48 10.04 -13.00
N GLY A 64 17.35 10.61 -13.43
CA GLY A 64 16.95 10.63 -14.84
C GLY A 64 16.43 9.30 -15.39
N GLN A 65 16.13 8.33 -14.52
CA GLN A 65 15.61 7.00 -14.88
C GLN A 65 14.06 7.02 -14.87
N LEU A 66 13.46 7.81 -15.77
CA LEU A 66 12.01 8.02 -15.80
C LEU A 66 11.22 6.74 -16.06
N ASP A 67 11.71 5.88 -16.97
CA ASP A 67 11.08 4.59 -17.26
C ASP A 67 11.02 3.67 -16.04
N LEU A 68 12.03 3.74 -15.18
CA LEU A 68 12.07 2.98 -13.93
C LEU A 68 11.07 3.53 -12.90
N ALA A 69 10.96 4.85 -12.79
CA ALA A 69 10.02 5.50 -11.88
C ALA A 69 8.56 5.18 -12.26
N VAL A 70 8.21 5.35 -13.54
CA VAL A 70 6.87 5.03 -14.06
C VAL A 70 6.62 3.53 -13.98
N GLY A 71 7.61 2.72 -14.34
CA GLY A 71 7.55 1.26 -14.26
C GLY A 71 7.31 0.75 -12.85
N ALA A 72 7.91 1.37 -11.84
CA ALA A 72 7.67 1.05 -10.43
C ALA A 72 6.23 1.41 -10.02
N ALA A 73 5.76 2.62 -10.32
CA ALA A 73 4.41 3.07 -9.97
C ALA A 73 3.31 2.18 -10.62
N LEU A 74 3.39 1.95 -11.92
CA LEU A 74 2.42 1.13 -12.66
C LEU A 74 2.57 -0.36 -12.34
N GLY A 75 3.80 -0.85 -12.21
CA GLY A 75 4.11 -2.24 -11.86
C GLY A 75 3.57 -2.62 -10.48
N SER A 76 3.69 -1.74 -9.48
CA SER A 76 3.10 -1.94 -8.16
C SER A 76 1.58 -2.04 -8.22
N ASN A 77 0.90 -1.20 -9.02
CA ASN A 77 -0.56 -1.30 -9.22
C ASN A 77 -0.98 -2.66 -9.81
N ILE A 78 -0.27 -3.11 -10.84
CA ILE A 78 -0.52 -4.41 -11.48
C ILE A 78 -0.29 -5.54 -10.48
N THR A 79 0.80 -5.47 -9.72
CA THR A 79 1.15 -6.46 -8.69
C THR A 79 0.11 -6.51 -7.58
N ASN A 80 -0.34 -5.36 -7.08
CA ASN A 80 -1.37 -5.27 -6.05
C ASN A 80 -2.68 -5.95 -6.47
N ILE A 81 -3.14 -5.71 -7.71
CA ILE A 81 -4.43 -6.23 -8.18
C ILE A 81 -4.31 -7.70 -8.63
N LEU A 82 -3.33 -8.03 -9.48
CA LEU A 82 -3.27 -9.35 -10.09
C LEU A 82 -2.60 -10.38 -9.18
N LEU A 83 -1.49 -10.00 -8.55
CA LEU A 83 -0.72 -10.92 -7.71
C LEU A 83 -1.26 -10.94 -6.29
N ILE A 84 -1.28 -9.79 -5.60
CA ILE A 84 -1.54 -9.76 -4.16
C ILE A 84 -3.02 -10.04 -3.87
N LEU A 85 -3.93 -9.26 -4.46
CA LEU A 85 -5.36 -9.48 -4.29
C LEU A 85 -5.80 -10.83 -4.85
N GLY A 86 -5.28 -11.21 -6.03
CA GLY A 86 -5.55 -12.52 -6.66
C GLY A 86 -5.13 -13.70 -5.78
N LEU A 87 -3.90 -13.70 -5.27
CA LEU A 87 -3.42 -14.76 -4.36
C LEU A 87 -4.19 -14.76 -3.04
N ALA A 88 -4.46 -13.59 -2.47
CA ALA A 88 -5.20 -13.52 -1.21
C ALA A 88 -6.62 -14.07 -1.37
N ALA A 89 -7.30 -13.78 -2.48
CA ALA A 89 -8.62 -14.33 -2.80
C ALA A 89 -8.60 -15.85 -3.01
N LEU A 90 -7.52 -16.42 -3.57
CA LEU A 90 -7.34 -17.87 -3.71
C LEU A 90 -7.09 -18.57 -2.37
N VAL A 91 -6.30 -17.97 -1.48
CA VAL A 91 -5.93 -18.56 -0.19
C VAL A 91 -7.08 -18.48 0.81
N ARG A 92 -7.72 -17.32 0.92
CA ARG A 92 -8.87 -17.09 1.79
C ARG A 92 -9.80 -16.08 1.13
N PRO A 93 -10.98 -16.50 0.64
CA PRO A 93 -11.94 -15.59 0.03
C PRO A 93 -12.22 -14.42 0.98
N PHE A 94 -11.99 -13.20 0.50
CA PHE A 94 -12.27 -12.01 1.30
C PHE A 94 -13.78 -11.92 1.53
N THR A 95 -14.19 -12.03 2.79
CA THR A 95 -15.55 -11.70 3.20
C THR A 95 -15.62 -10.18 3.41
N VAL A 96 -15.67 -9.42 2.31
CA VAL A 96 -15.83 -7.96 2.36
C VAL A 96 -17.31 -7.63 2.19
N HIS A 97 -17.83 -6.75 3.03
CA HIS A 97 -19.19 -6.27 2.91
C HIS A 97 -19.38 -5.51 1.59
N SER A 98 -20.38 -5.94 0.81
CA SER A 98 -20.52 -5.59 -0.61
C SER A 98 -20.73 -4.10 -0.89
N ASP A 99 -21.34 -3.36 0.03
CA ASP A 99 -21.69 -1.94 -0.18
C ASP A 99 -20.46 -1.03 -0.19
N VAL A 100 -19.46 -1.38 0.61
CA VAL A 100 -18.20 -0.67 0.70
C VAL A 100 -17.36 -0.89 -0.56
N LEU A 101 -17.23 -2.14 -0.98
CA LEU A 101 -16.48 -2.51 -2.17
C LEU A 101 -17.10 -1.88 -3.44
N ARG A 102 -18.43 -1.82 -3.51
CA ARG A 102 -19.18 -1.16 -4.60
C ARG A 102 -18.98 0.36 -4.64
N ARG A 103 -18.60 0.99 -3.53
CA ARG A 103 -18.36 2.44 -3.48
C ARG A 103 -16.91 2.80 -3.81
N GLU A 104 -15.95 2.06 -3.24
CA GLU A 104 -14.53 2.42 -3.34
C GLU A 104 -13.85 1.88 -4.61
N LEU A 105 -14.26 0.72 -5.15
CA LEU A 105 -13.67 0.22 -6.40
C LEU A 105 -13.93 1.12 -7.62
N PRO A 106 -15.15 1.67 -7.84
CA PRO A 106 -15.37 2.62 -8.93
C PRO A 106 -14.53 3.88 -8.79
N LEU A 107 -14.27 4.33 -7.56
CA LEU A 107 -13.41 5.48 -7.29
C LEU A 107 -11.96 5.19 -7.65
N MET A 108 -11.44 4.03 -7.25
CA MET A 108 -10.10 3.56 -7.67
C MET A 108 -10.01 3.49 -9.19
N LEU A 109 -11.00 2.88 -9.85
CA LEU A 109 -11.04 2.77 -11.31
C LEU A 109 -11.10 4.16 -11.99
N PHE A 110 -11.87 5.09 -11.43
CA PHE A 110 -11.91 6.46 -11.90
C PHE A 110 -10.53 7.13 -11.82
N VAL A 111 -9.83 7.02 -10.69
CA VAL A 111 -8.46 7.54 -10.54
C VAL A 111 -7.52 6.87 -11.55
N SER A 112 -7.63 5.56 -11.77
CA SER A 112 -6.83 4.84 -12.77
C SER A 112 -7.09 5.32 -14.19
N VAL A 113 -8.34 5.58 -14.56
CA VAL A 113 -8.68 6.13 -15.88
C VAL A 113 -8.14 7.54 -16.04
N VAL A 114 -8.27 8.39 -15.01
CA VAL A 114 -7.73 9.76 -15.02
C VAL A 114 -6.20 9.73 -15.15
N ALA A 115 -5.50 8.94 -14.34
CA ALA A 115 -4.05 8.79 -14.43
C ALA A 115 -3.60 8.21 -15.79
N GLY A 116 -4.36 7.25 -16.33
CA GLY A 116 -4.12 6.72 -17.68
C GLY A 116 -4.30 7.76 -18.78
N SER A 117 -5.26 8.69 -18.63
CA SER A 117 -5.47 9.77 -19.59
C SER A 117 -4.33 10.79 -19.59
N VAL A 118 -3.72 11.02 -18.43
CA VAL A 118 -2.53 11.88 -18.29
C VAL A 118 -1.32 11.30 -19.04
N LEU A 119 -1.22 9.96 -19.12
CA LEU A 119 -0.15 9.26 -19.83
C LEU A 119 -0.39 9.11 -21.34
N HIS A 120 -1.51 9.62 -21.89
CA HIS A 120 -1.94 9.31 -23.25
C HIS A 120 -1.00 9.83 -24.35
N ASP A 121 -0.33 10.96 -24.13
CA ASP A 121 0.65 11.54 -25.07
C ASP A 121 2.05 10.93 -24.93
N GLY A 122 2.23 9.99 -24.00
CA GLY A 122 3.49 9.31 -23.72
C GLY A 122 4.53 10.18 -23.01
N GLN A 123 4.15 11.36 -22.48
CA GLN A 123 5.06 12.25 -21.77
C GLN A 123 4.47 12.62 -20.41
N LEU A 124 5.25 12.44 -19.34
CA LEU A 124 4.85 12.90 -18.02
C LEU A 124 5.48 14.26 -17.73
N SER A 125 4.67 15.31 -17.74
CA SER A 125 5.12 16.68 -17.50
C SER A 125 4.97 17.10 -16.03
N ARG A 126 5.54 18.26 -15.67
CA ARG A 126 5.37 18.81 -14.30
C ARG A 126 3.92 19.22 -14.01
N SER A 127 3.18 19.68 -15.01
CA SER A 127 1.76 20.02 -14.87
C SER A 127 0.92 18.79 -14.55
N ASP A 128 1.27 17.66 -15.16
CA ASP A 128 0.60 16.38 -14.94
C ASP A 128 0.79 15.90 -13.51
N GLY A 129 2.04 15.93 -13.01
CA GLY A 129 2.33 15.61 -11.61
C GLY A 129 1.61 16.52 -10.61
N ILE A 130 1.54 17.84 -10.87
CA ILE A 130 0.78 18.77 -10.02
C ILE A 130 -0.72 18.42 -10.03
N PHE A 131 -1.27 18.10 -11.20
CA PHE A 131 -2.67 17.69 -11.33
C PHE A 131 -2.96 16.39 -10.57
N LEU A 132 -2.10 15.38 -10.68
CA LEU A 132 -2.22 14.11 -9.95
C LEU A 132 -2.12 14.31 -8.43
N LEU A 133 -1.19 15.16 -7.96
CA LEU A 133 -1.08 15.50 -6.55
C LEU A 133 -2.32 16.23 -6.02
N LEU A 134 -2.90 17.14 -6.82
CA LEU A 134 -4.17 17.80 -6.46
C LEU A 134 -5.31 16.78 -6.37
N LEU A 135 -5.36 15.81 -7.29
CA LEU A 135 -6.31 14.71 -7.24
C LEU A 135 -6.12 13.86 -5.98
N ALA A 136 -4.89 13.56 -5.58
CA ALA A 136 -4.58 12.85 -4.34
C ALA A 136 -5.06 13.61 -3.11
N VAL A 137 -4.83 14.93 -3.05
CA VAL A 137 -5.29 15.78 -1.95
C VAL A 137 -6.82 15.83 -1.90
N LEU A 138 -7.49 15.98 -3.04
CA LEU A 138 -8.96 15.98 -3.10
C LEU A 138 -9.53 14.64 -2.64
N TRP A 139 -8.93 13.53 -3.07
CA TRP A 139 -9.33 12.20 -2.65
C TRP A 139 -9.11 11.97 -1.14
N LEU A 140 -7.98 12.39 -0.59
CA LEU A 140 -7.71 12.35 0.86
C LEU A 140 -8.73 13.19 1.64
N LEU A 141 -9.05 14.40 1.19
CA LEU A 141 -10.07 15.23 1.84
C LEU A 141 -11.46 14.59 1.78
N PHE A 142 -11.79 13.96 0.66
CA PHE A 142 -13.04 13.22 0.48
C PHE A 142 -13.13 12.04 1.46
N ILE A 143 -12.07 11.23 1.57
CA ILE A 143 -12.07 10.06 2.46
C ILE A 143 -12.10 10.48 3.94
N VAL A 144 -11.38 11.54 4.31
CA VAL A 144 -11.42 12.10 5.67
C VAL A 144 -12.79 12.68 5.99
N LYS A 145 -13.47 13.31 5.02
CA LYS A 145 -14.85 13.78 5.21
C LYS A 145 -15.81 12.63 5.44
N ILE A 146 -15.67 11.52 4.70
CA ILE A 146 -16.45 10.29 4.92
C ILE A 146 -16.17 9.72 6.31
N ALA A 147 -14.90 9.66 6.72
CA ALA A 147 -14.49 9.19 8.05
C ALA A 147 -15.18 9.99 9.17
N ARG A 148 -15.15 11.33 9.08
CA ARG A 148 -15.78 12.23 10.06
C ARG A 148 -17.30 12.13 10.06
N LEU A 149 -17.90 11.90 8.89
CA LEU A 149 -19.35 11.72 8.81
C LEU A 149 -19.78 10.41 9.48
N ALA A 150 -19.04 9.33 9.26
CA ALA A 150 -19.27 8.03 9.91
C ALA A 150 -19.15 8.14 11.44
N GLU A 151 -18.14 8.87 11.93
CA GLU A 151 -17.98 9.15 13.36
C GLU A 151 -19.16 9.95 13.93
N ARG A 152 -19.60 11.01 13.24
CA ARG A 152 -20.67 11.93 13.69
C ARG A 152 -22.08 11.35 13.62
N GLN A 153 -22.38 10.52 12.62
CA GLN A 153 -23.69 9.87 12.49
C GLN A 153 -23.89 8.75 13.51
N GLY A 154 -22.90 8.51 14.39
CA GLY A 154 -22.98 7.54 15.46
C GLY A 154 -22.97 6.13 14.90
N ASN A 155 -21.83 5.74 14.30
CA ASN A 155 -21.51 4.44 13.74
C ASN A 155 -22.72 3.63 13.28
N ASP A 156 -22.95 3.64 11.97
CA ASP A 156 -23.79 2.67 11.28
C ASP A 156 -23.56 1.26 11.87
N SER A 157 -24.60 0.43 11.96
CA SER A 157 -24.52 -0.86 12.66
C SER A 157 -23.34 -1.70 12.17
N LEU A 158 -23.03 -1.57 10.87
CA LEU A 158 -21.89 -2.18 10.21
C LEU A 158 -20.54 -1.74 10.79
N THR A 159 -20.31 -0.44 10.97
CA THR A 159 -19.07 0.09 11.55
C THR A 159 -18.90 -0.37 13.00
N ARG A 160 -20.01 -0.47 13.76
CA ARG A 160 -19.97 -1.00 15.14
C ARG A 160 -19.58 -2.47 15.18
N GLU A 161 -20.11 -3.28 14.27
CA GLU A 161 -19.77 -4.70 14.16
C GLU A 161 -18.29 -4.88 13.81
N GLN A 162 -17.80 -4.16 12.79
CA GLN A 162 -16.39 -4.16 12.40
C GLN A 162 -15.45 -3.75 13.54
N LEU A 163 -15.80 -2.71 14.30
CA LEU A 163 -14.98 -2.26 15.44
C LEU A 163 -15.04 -3.23 16.63
N ALA A 164 -16.11 -4.02 16.76
CA ALA A 164 -16.26 -5.00 17.83
C ALA A 164 -15.40 -6.26 17.60
N GLU A 165 -15.11 -6.60 16.34
CA GLU A 165 -14.23 -7.72 15.96
C GLU A 165 -12.74 -7.42 16.17
N LEU A 166 -12.35 -6.14 16.28
CA LEU A 166 -10.94 -5.76 16.45
C LEU A 166 -10.39 -6.09 17.86
N PRO A 167 -9.11 -6.50 17.97
CA PRO A 167 -8.47 -6.79 19.25
C PRO A 167 -8.56 -5.61 20.24
N ARG A 168 -8.81 -5.92 21.52
CA ARG A 168 -8.97 -4.90 22.57
C ARG A 168 -7.66 -4.40 23.20
N GLU A 169 -6.55 -5.02 22.87
CA GLU A 169 -5.25 -4.78 23.49
C GLU A 169 -4.55 -3.52 22.94
N GLY A 170 -3.83 -2.81 23.80
CA GLY A 170 -3.02 -1.65 23.44
C GLY A 170 -3.78 -0.31 23.50
N GLY A 171 -3.03 0.76 23.79
CA GLY A 171 -3.53 2.14 23.82
C GLY A 171 -2.94 2.99 22.69
N LEU A 172 -3.46 4.21 22.53
CA LEU A 172 -2.98 5.20 21.56
C LEU A 172 -1.44 5.36 21.49
N PRO A 173 -0.70 5.45 22.62
CA PRO A 173 0.76 5.58 22.55
C PRO A 173 1.43 4.39 21.87
N VAL A 174 0.89 3.19 22.09
CA VAL A 174 1.40 1.94 21.49
C VAL A 174 1.12 1.93 19.99
N ALA A 175 -0.04 2.43 19.57
CA ALA A 175 -0.37 2.56 18.15
C ALA A 175 0.59 3.50 17.43
N PHE A 176 0.83 4.70 17.96
CA PHE A 176 1.76 5.65 17.35
C PHE A 176 3.20 5.16 17.36
N LEU A 177 3.63 4.47 18.42
CA LEU A 177 4.95 3.85 18.48
C LEU A 177 5.12 2.81 17.36
N TRP A 178 4.18 1.86 17.24
CA TRP A 178 4.27 0.81 16.21
C TRP A 178 4.12 1.36 14.80
N LEU A 179 3.27 2.38 14.61
CA LEU A 179 3.15 3.09 13.35
C LEU A 179 4.50 3.73 12.96
N GLY A 180 5.12 4.48 13.87
CA GLY A 180 6.43 5.10 13.63
C GLY A 180 7.52 4.08 13.32
N ILE A 181 7.55 2.97 14.07
CA ILE A 181 8.49 1.87 13.83
C ILE A 181 8.27 1.24 12.44
N ALA A 182 7.01 0.97 12.07
CA ALA A 182 6.70 0.36 10.77
C ALA A 182 7.07 1.28 9.60
N LEU A 183 6.82 2.59 9.73
CA LEU A 183 7.17 3.60 8.71
C LEU A 183 8.68 3.70 8.46
N VAL A 184 9.51 3.29 9.42
CA VAL A 184 10.98 3.25 9.27
C VAL A 184 11.44 1.88 8.80
N ILE A 185 10.98 0.82 9.46
CA ILE A 185 11.43 -0.55 9.17
C ILE A 185 11.02 -0.98 7.77
N MET A 186 9.80 -0.69 7.31
CA MET A 186 9.32 -1.21 6.03
C MET A 186 10.12 -0.66 4.83
N PRO A 187 10.38 0.66 4.71
CA PRO A 187 11.26 1.16 3.64
C PRO A 187 12.68 0.61 3.71
N MET A 188 13.27 0.54 4.90
CA MET A 188 14.61 -0.01 5.07
C MET A 188 14.69 -1.48 4.68
N ALA A 189 13.74 -2.28 5.15
CA ALA A 189 13.67 -3.71 4.87
C ALA A 189 13.38 -3.98 3.39
N THR A 190 12.46 -3.22 2.79
CA THR A 190 12.12 -3.30 1.37
C THR A 190 13.32 -2.99 0.50
N ARG A 191 14.04 -1.90 0.78
CA ARG A 191 15.29 -1.57 0.09
C ARG A 191 16.33 -2.69 0.23
N MET A 192 16.47 -3.25 1.43
CA MET A 192 17.39 -4.38 1.65
C MET A 192 16.98 -5.59 0.81
N VAL A 193 15.69 -5.89 0.66
CA VAL A 193 15.24 -6.98 -0.23
C VAL A 193 15.55 -6.65 -1.69
N ILE A 194 15.20 -5.46 -2.17
CA ILE A 194 15.41 -5.04 -3.56
C ILE A 194 16.90 -5.07 -3.93
N ASP A 195 17.77 -4.48 -3.11
CA ASP A 195 19.21 -4.42 -3.38
C ASP A 195 19.80 -5.83 -3.52
N ASN A 196 19.44 -6.74 -2.61
CA ASN A 196 19.95 -8.10 -2.62
C ASN A 196 19.30 -8.99 -3.70
N ALA A 197 18.04 -8.75 -4.03
CA ALA A 197 17.36 -9.40 -5.15
C ALA A 197 17.96 -8.97 -6.49
N THR A 198 18.37 -7.70 -6.62
CA THR A 198 19.04 -7.16 -7.80
C THR A 198 20.40 -7.81 -8.01
N VAL A 199 21.18 -8.02 -6.94
CA VAL A 199 22.46 -8.77 -7.01
C VAL A 199 22.24 -10.20 -7.53
N LEU A 200 21.18 -10.86 -7.09
CA LEU A 200 20.81 -12.20 -7.57
C LEU A 200 20.36 -12.15 -9.03
N ALA A 201 19.51 -11.20 -9.42
CA ALA A 201 19.01 -11.05 -10.79
C ALA A 201 20.13 -10.77 -11.81
N ASN A 202 21.10 -9.94 -11.44
CA ASN A 202 22.28 -9.66 -12.26
C ASN A 202 23.15 -10.90 -12.47
N TYR A 203 23.22 -11.80 -11.49
CA TYR A 203 23.89 -13.09 -11.66
C TYR A 203 23.21 -13.97 -12.73
N PHE A 204 21.89 -13.84 -12.90
CA PHE A 204 21.12 -14.53 -13.95
C PHE A 204 21.03 -13.74 -15.27
N ALA A 205 21.80 -12.66 -15.44
CA ALA A 205 21.84 -11.84 -16.64
C ALA A 205 20.47 -11.29 -17.11
N MET A 206 19.60 -10.93 -16.15
CA MET A 206 18.32 -10.27 -16.46
C MET A 206 18.54 -8.85 -17.02
N SER A 207 17.69 -8.42 -17.95
CA SER A 207 17.74 -7.05 -18.49
C SER A 207 17.28 -6.02 -17.46
N GLU A 208 17.76 -4.78 -17.55
CA GLU A 208 17.36 -3.68 -16.65
C GLU A 208 15.85 -3.43 -16.68
N LEU A 209 15.22 -3.52 -17.86
CA LEU A 209 13.78 -3.40 -18.02
C LEU A 209 13.02 -4.51 -17.28
N THR A 210 13.47 -5.77 -17.44
CA THR A 210 12.85 -6.90 -16.72
C THR A 210 13.03 -6.74 -15.23
N LEU A 211 14.19 -6.28 -14.77
CA LEU A 211 14.48 -6.04 -13.36
C LEU A 211 13.56 -4.96 -12.77
N GLY A 212 13.36 -3.86 -13.49
CA GLY A 212 12.43 -2.78 -13.11
C GLY A 212 10.98 -3.24 -13.01
N LEU A 213 10.47 -3.89 -14.06
CA LEU A 213 9.07 -4.32 -14.13
C LEU A 213 8.73 -5.54 -13.27
N THR A 214 9.73 -6.29 -12.77
CA THR A 214 9.49 -7.50 -11.96
C THR A 214 10.07 -7.37 -10.57
N VAL A 215 11.40 -7.39 -10.42
CA VAL A 215 12.07 -7.44 -9.12
C VAL A 215 11.79 -6.17 -8.32
N ILE A 216 11.89 -5.00 -8.96
CA ILE A 216 11.64 -3.73 -8.29
C ILE A 216 10.14 -3.58 -8.00
N ALA A 217 9.27 -3.74 -9.00
CA ALA A 217 7.82 -3.63 -8.80
C ALA A 217 7.28 -4.60 -7.72
N VAL A 218 7.67 -5.88 -7.77
CA VAL A 218 7.28 -6.86 -6.73
C VAL A 218 7.93 -6.53 -5.40
N GLY A 219 9.20 -6.11 -5.43
CA GLY A 219 9.97 -5.76 -4.25
C GLY A 219 9.37 -4.59 -3.48
N THR A 220 9.00 -3.51 -4.17
CA THR A 220 8.39 -2.33 -3.57
C THR A 220 7.03 -2.65 -2.97
N SER A 221 6.25 -3.56 -3.58
CA SER A 221 4.93 -3.99 -3.07
C SER A 221 4.97 -5.13 -2.04
N LEU A 222 6.15 -5.49 -1.52
CA LEU A 222 6.27 -6.45 -0.43
C LEU A 222 5.55 -6.02 0.86
N PRO A 223 5.59 -4.74 1.29
CA PRO A 223 4.80 -4.25 2.41
C PRO A 223 3.30 -4.47 2.19
N GLU A 224 2.77 -4.20 1.01
CA GLU A 224 1.36 -4.40 0.65
C GLU A 224 0.99 -5.88 0.72
N LEU A 225 1.83 -6.76 0.18
CA LEU A 225 1.63 -8.20 0.29
C LEU A 225 1.65 -8.67 1.75
N ALA A 226 2.65 -8.23 2.52
CA ALA A 226 2.81 -8.62 3.90
C ALA A 226 1.67 -8.10 4.78
N THR A 227 1.20 -6.87 4.55
CA THR A 227 0.07 -6.29 5.29
C THR A 227 -1.25 -6.94 4.88
N ALA A 228 -1.44 -7.28 3.61
CA ALA A 228 -2.60 -8.04 3.17
C ALA A 228 -2.66 -9.42 3.86
N ILE A 229 -1.53 -10.14 3.90
CA ILE A 229 -1.44 -11.43 4.61
C ILE A 229 -1.67 -11.24 6.11
N ALA A 230 -1.07 -10.23 6.74
CA ALA A 230 -1.22 -9.97 8.16
C ALA A 230 -2.68 -9.64 8.52
N GLY A 231 -3.36 -8.79 7.75
CA GLY A 231 -4.76 -8.47 7.94
C GLY A 231 -5.65 -9.70 7.80
N VAL A 232 -5.48 -10.49 6.73
CA VAL A 232 -6.24 -11.73 6.52
C VAL A 232 -6.01 -12.76 7.63
N ARG A 233 -4.77 -12.89 8.14
CA ARG A 233 -4.46 -13.80 9.26
C ARG A 233 -5.06 -13.34 10.59
N LYS A 234 -5.15 -12.02 10.82
CA LYS A 234 -5.75 -11.43 12.03
C LYS A 234 -7.28 -11.31 11.95
N GLY A 235 -7.89 -11.62 10.81
CA GLY A 235 -9.33 -11.44 10.58
C GLY A 235 -9.71 -10.00 10.21
N GLU A 236 -8.73 -9.13 9.99
CA GLU A 236 -8.89 -7.70 9.70
C GLU A 236 -8.92 -7.46 8.19
N ASN A 237 -9.81 -8.19 7.50
CA ASN A 237 -9.91 -8.19 6.03
C ASN A 237 -10.16 -6.80 5.45
N ASP A 238 -10.93 -5.97 6.15
CA ASP A 238 -11.24 -4.60 5.72
C ASP A 238 -9.99 -3.70 5.71
N ILE A 239 -9.06 -3.89 6.66
CA ILE A 239 -7.79 -3.15 6.67
C ILE A 239 -6.93 -3.59 5.47
N ALA A 240 -6.85 -4.90 5.21
CA ALA A 240 -6.10 -5.46 4.08
C ALA A 240 -6.63 -4.95 2.73
N VAL A 241 -7.95 -4.99 2.53
CA VAL A 241 -8.58 -4.53 1.28
C VAL A 241 -8.46 -3.01 1.14
N GLY A 242 -8.69 -2.28 2.23
CA GLY A 242 -8.49 -0.83 2.25
C GLY A 242 -7.05 -0.45 1.87
N ASN A 243 -6.06 -1.18 2.40
CA ASN A 243 -4.66 -0.97 2.04
C ASN A 243 -4.41 -1.14 0.54
N LEU A 244 -4.93 -2.20 -0.09
CA LEU A 244 -4.73 -2.43 -1.53
C LEU A 244 -5.38 -1.35 -2.40
N ILE A 245 -6.60 -0.92 -2.04
CA ILE A 245 -7.31 0.15 -2.76
C ILE A 245 -6.55 1.48 -2.62
N GLY A 246 -6.19 1.84 -1.38
CA GLY A 246 -5.46 3.06 -1.09
C GLY A 246 -4.09 3.09 -1.75
N ALA A 247 -3.34 1.99 -1.70
CA ALA A 247 -1.99 1.89 -2.26
C ALA A 247 -2.02 2.10 -3.78
N ASN A 248 -3.02 1.54 -4.49
CA ASN A 248 -3.17 1.79 -5.92
C ASN A 248 -3.45 3.26 -6.23
N ILE A 249 -4.34 3.90 -5.46
CA ILE A 249 -4.64 5.32 -5.63
C ILE A 249 -3.41 6.18 -5.35
N PHE A 250 -2.66 5.89 -4.29
CA PHE A 250 -1.41 6.60 -3.97
C PHE A 250 -0.33 6.38 -5.01
N ASN A 251 -0.17 5.16 -5.51
CA ASN A 251 0.79 4.86 -6.55
C ASN A 251 0.48 5.61 -7.85
N LEU A 252 -0.79 5.84 -8.17
CA LEU A 252 -1.19 6.58 -9.38
C LEU A 252 -1.21 8.09 -9.22
N ALA A 253 -1.50 8.59 -8.01
CA ALA A 253 -1.73 10.02 -7.79
C ALA A 253 -0.57 10.74 -7.06
N ILE A 254 0.31 9.99 -6.37
CA ILE A 254 1.45 10.52 -5.63
C ILE A 254 2.78 9.99 -6.17
N VAL A 255 2.88 8.69 -6.47
CA VAL A 255 4.16 8.08 -6.89
C VAL A 255 4.48 8.36 -8.35
N LEU A 256 3.48 8.23 -9.23
CA LEU A 256 3.56 8.56 -10.65
C LEU A 256 3.77 10.07 -10.85
#